data_AF-A0A2T4ADW1-F1
#
_entry.id   AF-A0A2T4ADW1-F1
#
_cell.length_a   1.000
_cell.length_b   1.000
_cell.length_c   1.000
_cell.angle_alpha   90.00
_cell.angle_beta   90.00
_cell.angle_gamma   90.00
#
_symmetry.space_group_name_H-M   'P 1'
#
loop_
_entity.id
_entity.type
_entity.pdbx_description
1 polymer ?
#
loop_
_entity_poly.entity_id
_entity_poly.type
_entity_poly.pdbx_seq_one_letter_code
_entity_poly.pdbx_strand_id
1 'polypeptide(L)'
;MGPSAVTAEGFIRPERGGCGICGRETSRRCQACSLDWFCSQECQDQMSFNHLTLCSARSITTADKLWHYAVGDRIPQDSETREHFGFTRCRGWRDESQLLGLYQGLIRVLGIQAIQLNEWRERDILVSKIIEAFSELAENDRETYFSWFLRNQHILNNLTSPLQPTDWQISSQFDEDWRRLEVAENWRTLATVVFAFFFYFLLYIVVFRIGINAIANLIWGLLDFCLNSNLVWGLLDLGLFYYCMFIM
;
A
#
# COMPACT_ATOMS: atom_id res chain seq x y z
N MET A 1 -17.26 3.72 42.23
CA MET A 1 -16.55 4.12 43.47
C MET A 1 -15.46 3.09 43.73
N GLY A 2 -14.25 3.32 43.20
CA GLY A 2 -13.08 2.46 43.42
C GLY A 2 -12.10 3.18 44.37
N PRO A 3 -11.30 2.46 45.17
CA PRO A 3 -10.69 3.02 46.36
C PRO A 3 -9.47 3.89 46.02
N SER A 4 -9.46 5.10 46.58
CA SER A 4 -8.30 5.97 46.62
C SER A 4 -7.21 5.34 47.49
N ALA A 5 -6.06 5.03 46.90
CA ALA A 5 -4.85 4.71 47.65
C ALA A 5 -4.30 6.01 48.26
N VAL A 6 -4.47 6.18 49.57
CA VAL A 6 -3.90 7.27 50.36
C VAL A 6 -2.56 6.81 50.92
N THR A 7 -1.46 7.36 50.41
CA THR A 7 -0.13 7.24 51.03
C THR A 7 0.10 8.39 52.02
N ALA A 8 0.77 8.09 53.13
CA ALA A 8 0.89 8.93 54.34
C ALA A 8 1.81 10.17 54.23
N GLU A 9 2.14 10.61 53.02
CA GLU A 9 2.73 11.92 52.73
C GLU A 9 1.97 12.43 51.50
N GLY A 10 1.33 13.61 51.61
CA GLY A 10 0.33 14.13 50.67
C GLY A 10 0.86 14.56 49.30
N PHE A 11 1.72 13.75 48.68
CA PHE A 11 2.20 13.94 47.32
C PHE A 11 1.36 13.10 46.37
N ILE A 12 0.26 13.68 45.85
CA ILE A 12 -0.47 13.08 44.73
C ILE A 12 0.49 13.13 43.54
N ARG A 13 1.03 11.97 43.15
CA ARG A 13 1.83 11.86 41.92
C ARG A 13 0.90 12.27 40.77
N PRO A 14 1.24 13.29 39.97
CA PRO A 14 0.37 13.70 38.87
C PRO A 14 0.17 12.51 37.95
N GLU A 15 -1.08 12.23 37.57
CA GLU A 15 -1.39 11.20 36.59
C GLU A 15 -0.59 11.47 35.31
N ARG A 16 0.05 10.43 34.76
CA ARG A 16 0.89 10.51 33.56
C ARG A 16 0.35 9.58 32.49
N GLY A 17 0.45 10.02 31.24
CA GLY A 17 0.11 9.24 30.07
C GLY A 17 1.10 9.52 28.93
N GLY A 18 1.03 8.70 27.87
CA GLY A 18 1.78 8.94 26.64
C GLY A 18 1.10 9.99 25.78
N CYS A 19 1.86 10.93 25.22
CA CYS A 19 1.34 11.90 24.27
C CYS A 19 0.76 11.17 23.04
N GLY A 20 -0.48 11.49 22.66
CA GLY A 20 -1.16 10.86 21.52
C GLY A 20 -0.53 11.09 20.15
N ILE A 21 0.44 12.01 20.04
CA ILE A 21 1.13 12.34 18.78
C ILE A 21 2.56 11.77 18.75
N CYS A 22 3.38 12.09 19.76
CA CYS A 22 4.81 11.71 19.77
C CYS A 22 5.15 10.58 20.76
N GLY A 23 4.19 10.07 21.53
CA GLY A 23 4.40 9.00 22.51
C GLY A 23 5.16 9.38 23.78
N ARG A 24 5.75 10.59 23.85
CA ARG A 24 6.48 11.04 25.05
C ARG A 24 5.58 11.07 26.28
N GLU A 25 6.11 10.63 27.42
CA GLU A 25 5.41 10.70 28.70
C GLU A 25 5.10 12.16 29.07
N THR A 26 3.87 12.42 29.48
CA THR A 26 3.39 13.75 29.82
C THR A 26 2.35 13.67 30.94
N SER A 27 2.31 14.69 31.79
CA SER A 27 1.20 14.94 32.72
C SER A 27 0.21 15.99 32.18
N ARG A 28 0.51 16.59 31.03
CA ARG A 28 -0.34 17.60 30.40
C ARG A 28 -1.44 16.92 29.60
N ARG A 29 -2.67 17.38 29.83
CA ARG A 29 -3.87 16.98 29.11
C ARG A 29 -4.31 18.03 28.10
N CYS A 30 -5.24 17.65 27.22
CA CYS A 30 -5.94 18.57 26.34
C CYS A 30 -6.53 19.72 27.15
N GLN A 31 -6.19 20.96 26.80
CA GLN A 31 -6.61 22.13 27.56
C GLN A 31 -8.12 22.39 27.50
N ALA A 32 -8.81 21.87 26.48
CA ALA A 32 -10.25 22.10 26.29
C ALA A 32 -11.12 21.06 27.01
N CYS A 33 -10.80 19.76 26.90
CA CYS A 33 -11.64 18.68 27.43
C CYS A 33 -10.99 17.85 28.55
N SER A 34 -9.67 17.96 28.76
CA SER A 34 -8.91 17.18 29.74
C SER A 34 -9.01 15.65 29.61
N LEU A 35 -9.41 15.13 28.43
CA LEU A 35 -9.54 13.68 28.19
C LEU A 35 -8.23 13.03 27.71
N ASP A 36 -7.59 13.60 26.69
CA ASP A 36 -6.36 13.04 26.09
C ASP A 36 -5.09 13.74 26.55
N TRP A 37 -3.94 13.09 26.32
CA TRP A 37 -2.61 13.51 26.74
C TRP A 37 -1.81 14.14 25.61
N PHE A 38 -1.24 15.32 25.85
CA PHE A 38 -0.41 16.05 24.90
C PHE A 38 0.80 16.66 25.60
N CYS A 39 2.02 16.47 25.07
CA CYS A 39 3.23 16.99 25.71
C CYS A 39 3.43 18.50 25.49
N SER A 40 2.86 19.06 24.42
CA SER A 40 3.02 20.45 24.01
C SER A 40 1.76 20.97 23.31
N GLN A 41 1.69 22.29 23.09
CA GLN A 41 0.62 22.89 22.29
C GLN A 41 0.68 22.40 20.84
N GLU A 42 1.89 22.32 20.28
CA GLU A 42 2.13 21.77 18.94
C GLU A 42 1.55 20.36 18.75
N CYS A 43 1.77 19.44 19.70
CA CYS A 43 1.15 18.12 19.66
C CYS A 43 -0.38 18.20 19.85
N GLN A 44 -0.87 19.13 20.65
CA GLN A 44 -2.32 19.33 20.81
C GLN A 44 -2.94 19.85 19.50
N ASP A 45 -2.27 20.72 18.76
CA ASP A 45 -2.78 21.26 17.50
C ASP A 45 -2.86 20.16 16.40
N GLN A 46 -1.97 19.16 16.48
CA GLN A 46 -1.97 17.96 15.64
C GLN A 46 -2.94 16.86 16.12
N MET A 47 -3.85 17.18 17.04
CA MET A 47 -4.82 16.20 17.55
C MET A 47 -5.61 15.51 16.43
N SER A 48 -5.93 14.23 16.65
CA SER A 48 -6.66 13.44 15.66
C SER A 48 -8.07 13.97 15.42
N PHE A 49 -8.59 13.71 14.22
CA PHE A 49 -9.99 14.00 13.87
C PHE A 49 -10.99 13.39 14.87
N ASN A 50 -10.72 12.17 15.36
CA ASN A 50 -11.57 11.49 16.34
C ASN A 50 -11.62 12.22 17.69
N HIS A 51 -10.54 12.91 18.08
CA HIS A 51 -10.55 13.75 19.26
C HIS A 51 -11.35 15.03 19.01
N LEU A 52 -11.14 15.67 17.86
CA LEU A 52 -11.81 16.91 17.47
C LEU A 52 -13.34 16.78 17.42
N THR A 53 -13.88 15.61 17.04
CA THR A 53 -15.34 15.40 17.04
C THR A 53 -15.96 15.41 18.44
N LEU A 54 -15.17 15.16 19.48
CA LEU A 54 -15.59 15.14 20.89
C LEU A 54 -15.03 16.33 21.70
N CYS A 55 -14.25 17.20 21.06
CA CYS A 55 -13.49 18.25 21.71
C CYS A 55 -13.74 19.61 21.07
N SER A 56 -13.83 20.65 21.90
CA SER A 56 -14.04 22.03 21.46
C SER A 56 -12.74 22.85 21.38
N ALA A 57 -11.58 22.20 21.31
CA ALA A 57 -10.28 22.89 21.26
C ALA A 57 -10.13 23.80 20.04
N ARG A 58 -10.70 23.40 18.89
CA ARG A 58 -10.83 24.22 17.68
C ARG A 58 -11.96 23.69 16.80
N SER A 59 -12.42 24.50 15.85
CA SER A 59 -13.39 24.07 14.84
C SER A 59 -12.80 23.04 13.88
N ILE A 60 -13.64 22.09 13.46
CA ILE A 60 -13.31 21.12 12.40
C ILE A 60 -13.41 21.81 11.04
N THR A 61 -12.32 21.78 10.29
CA THR A 61 -12.22 22.33 8.93
C THR A 61 -12.49 21.25 7.88
N THR A 62 -12.69 21.63 6.62
CA THR A 62 -12.74 20.66 5.51
C THR A 62 -11.41 19.94 5.31
N ALA A 63 -10.28 20.56 5.67
CA ALA A 63 -8.97 19.91 5.61
C ALA A 63 -8.85 18.77 6.63
N ASP A 64 -9.41 18.94 7.83
CA ASP A 64 -9.46 17.88 8.85
C ASP A 64 -10.25 16.66 8.37
N LYS A 65 -11.39 16.91 7.70
CA LYS A 65 -12.20 15.86 7.08
C LYS A 65 -11.42 15.16 5.97
N LEU A 66 -10.82 15.91 5.03
CA LEU A 66 -10.00 15.35 3.96
C LEU A 66 -8.86 14.50 4.52
N TRP A 67 -8.16 14.99 5.54
CA TRP A 67 -7.07 14.27 6.18
C TRP A 67 -7.55 12.92 6.72
N HIS A 68 -8.69 12.90 7.43
CA HIS A 68 -9.30 11.67 7.93
C HIS A 68 -9.69 10.70 6.80
N TYR A 69 -10.27 11.20 5.71
CA TYR A 69 -10.62 10.40 4.54
C TYR A 69 -9.39 9.82 3.83
N ALA A 70 -8.36 10.62 3.60
CA ALA A 70 -7.12 10.21 2.96
C ALA A 70 -6.35 9.16 3.77
N VAL A 71 -6.23 9.35 5.09
CA VAL A 71 -5.64 8.34 5.98
C VAL A 71 -6.47 7.05 5.99
N GLY A 72 -7.79 7.16 5.90
CA GLY A 72 -8.69 6.02 5.79
C GLY A 72 -8.83 5.40 4.40
N ASP A 73 -8.10 5.89 3.39
CA ASP A 73 -8.21 5.47 1.98
C ASP A 73 -9.65 5.49 1.44
N ARG A 74 -10.37 6.60 1.71
CA ARG A 74 -11.75 6.80 1.31
C ARG A 74 -11.90 8.12 0.56
N ILE A 75 -12.71 8.12 -0.50
CA ILE A 75 -13.08 9.34 -1.21
C ILE A 75 -14.05 10.16 -0.32
N PRO A 76 -13.81 11.47 -0.11
CA PRO A 76 -14.71 12.32 0.66
C PRO A 76 -16.13 12.31 0.09
N GLN A 77 -17.11 12.24 0.99
CA GLN A 77 -18.54 12.21 0.64
C GLN A 77 -19.23 13.55 0.89
N ASP A 78 -18.69 14.39 1.79
CA ASP A 78 -19.28 15.68 2.08
C ASP A 78 -18.99 16.69 0.97
N SER A 79 -20.03 17.40 0.53
CA SER A 79 -19.97 18.30 -0.63
C SER A 79 -18.95 19.42 -0.47
N GLU A 80 -18.86 19.99 0.73
CA GLU A 80 -17.97 21.11 1.04
C GLU A 80 -16.49 20.71 0.90
N THR A 81 -16.08 19.57 1.49
CA THR A 81 -14.70 19.06 1.34
C THR A 81 -14.40 18.69 -0.10
N ARG A 82 -15.36 18.08 -0.79
CA ARG A 82 -15.20 17.72 -2.20
C ARG A 82 -14.96 18.96 -3.07
N GLU A 83 -15.68 20.05 -2.83
CA GLU A 83 -15.54 21.30 -3.58
C GLU A 83 -14.21 22.02 -3.26
N HIS A 84 -13.90 22.19 -1.97
CA HIS A 84 -12.70 22.90 -1.52
C HIS A 84 -11.41 22.25 -2.02
N PHE A 85 -11.40 20.92 -2.19
CA PHE A 85 -10.21 20.17 -2.57
C PHE A 85 -10.27 19.57 -3.99
N GLY A 86 -11.26 19.98 -4.80
CA GLY A 86 -11.29 19.70 -6.24
C GLY A 86 -11.89 18.37 -6.68
N PHE A 87 -12.41 17.55 -5.77
CA PHE A 87 -13.06 16.29 -6.11
C PHE A 87 -14.33 16.49 -6.96
N THR A 88 -15.03 17.63 -6.83
CA THR A 88 -16.17 17.97 -7.70
C THR A 88 -15.76 18.25 -9.15
N ARG A 89 -14.49 18.58 -9.39
CA ARG A 89 -13.94 18.92 -10.72
C ARG A 89 -13.29 17.71 -11.41
N CYS A 90 -13.24 16.55 -10.75
CA CYS A 90 -12.79 15.29 -11.34
C CYS A 90 -13.79 14.77 -12.37
N ARG A 91 -13.31 14.18 -13.49
CA ARG A 91 -14.19 13.67 -14.57
C ARG A 91 -14.80 12.30 -14.26
N GLY A 92 -14.33 11.64 -13.20
CA GLY A 92 -14.85 10.36 -12.74
C GLY A 92 -13.95 9.75 -11.66
N TRP A 93 -14.30 8.52 -11.27
CA TRP A 93 -13.67 7.82 -10.13
C TRP A 93 -12.14 7.66 -10.24
N ARG A 94 -11.59 7.56 -11.47
CA ARG A 94 -10.14 7.46 -11.68
C ARG A 94 -9.42 8.74 -11.27
N ASP A 95 -9.97 9.90 -11.66
CA ASP A 95 -9.40 11.19 -11.28
C ASP A 95 -9.53 11.43 -9.78
N GLU A 96 -10.67 11.03 -9.18
CA GLU A 96 -10.85 11.13 -7.73
C GLU A 96 -9.85 10.25 -6.98
N SER A 97 -9.58 9.04 -7.47
CA SER A 97 -8.58 8.14 -6.89
C SER A 97 -7.16 8.70 -7.02
N GLN A 98 -6.81 9.30 -8.16
CA GLN A 98 -5.51 9.95 -8.35
C GLN A 98 -5.34 11.16 -7.42
N LEU A 99 -6.39 11.97 -7.29
CA LEU A 99 -6.43 13.12 -6.39
C LEU A 99 -6.32 12.70 -4.92
N LEU A 100 -7.00 11.62 -4.52
CA LEU A 100 -6.86 11.06 -3.17
C LEU A 100 -5.43 10.60 -2.92
N GLY A 101 -4.82 9.90 -3.89
CA GLY A 101 -3.42 9.46 -3.82
C GLY A 101 -2.45 10.63 -3.64
N LEU A 102 -2.67 11.75 -4.36
CA LEU A 102 -1.87 12.97 -4.18
C LEU A 102 -1.94 13.49 -2.74
N TYR A 103 -3.15 13.58 -2.16
CA TYR A 103 -3.31 14.02 -0.76
C TYR A 103 -2.72 13.01 0.23
N GLN A 104 -2.77 11.72 -0.07
CA GLN A 104 -2.11 10.68 0.74
C GLN A 104 -0.59 10.83 0.72
N GLY A 105 0.01 11.14 -0.43
CA GLY A 105 1.43 11.46 -0.53
C GLY A 105 1.82 12.65 0.36
N LEU A 106 1.06 13.75 0.31
CA LEU A 106 1.29 14.92 1.18
C LEU A 106 1.23 14.55 2.67
N ILE A 107 0.24 13.76 3.06
CA ILE A 107 -0.01 13.45 4.48
C ILE A 107 0.97 12.40 5.01
N ARG A 108 1.16 11.30 4.27
CA ARG A 108 1.89 10.12 4.77
C ARG A 108 3.38 10.18 4.47
N VAL A 109 3.76 10.72 3.31
CA VAL A 109 5.17 10.79 2.89
C VAL A 109 5.79 12.09 3.38
N LEU A 110 5.10 13.22 3.16
CA LEU A 110 5.61 14.55 3.50
C LEU A 110 5.19 15.05 4.89
N GLY A 111 4.32 14.32 5.59
CA GLY A 111 3.93 14.64 6.97
C GLY A 111 3.09 15.92 7.11
N ILE A 112 2.47 16.39 6.02
CA ILE A 112 1.67 17.61 6.03
C ILE A 112 0.42 17.43 6.91
N GLN A 113 0.25 18.36 7.84
CA GLN A 113 -0.85 18.35 8.80
C GLN A 113 -2.12 18.99 8.22
N ALA A 114 -3.28 18.61 8.74
CA ALA A 114 -4.57 19.17 8.31
C ALA A 114 -4.63 20.71 8.45
N ILE A 115 -4.01 21.26 9.51
CA ILE A 115 -3.94 22.72 9.72
C ILE A 115 -3.16 23.39 8.58
N GLN A 116 -1.98 22.86 8.24
CA GLN A 116 -1.16 23.40 7.15
C GLN A 116 -1.90 23.32 5.81
N LEU A 117 -2.57 22.19 5.55
CA LEU A 117 -3.37 22.00 4.34
C LEU A 117 -4.54 23.00 4.27
N ASN A 118 -5.20 23.28 5.40
CA ASN A 118 -6.24 24.30 5.47
C ASN A 118 -5.68 25.69 5.16
N GLU A 119 -4.55 26.05 5.75
CA GLU A 119 -3.89 27.34 5.51
C GLU A 119 -3.50 27.54 4.04
N TRP A 120 -2.97 26.50 3.38
CA TRP A 120 -2.61 26.56 1.97
C TRP A 120 -3.84 26.80 1.08
N ARG A 121 -4.96 26.17 1.43
CA ARG A 121 -6.24 26.36 0.73
C ARG A 121 -6.81 27.76 0.98
N GLU A 122 -6.86 28.22 2.23
CA GLU A 122 -7.41 29.54 2.57
C GLU A 122 -6.62 30.70 1.96
N ARG A 123 -5.32 30.52 1.75
CA ARG A 123 -4.44 31.50 1.11
C ARG A 123 -4.37 31.38 -0.42
N ASP A 124 -5.09 30.43 -1.02
CA ASP A 124 -5.06 30.14 -2.45
C ASP A 124 -3.65 29.85 -3.00
N ILE A 125 -2.82 29.20 -2.19
CA ILE A 125 -1.44 28.77 -2.53
C ILE A 125 -1.29 27.26 -2.59
N LEU A 126 -2.41 26.52 -2.56
CA LEU A 126 -2.44 25.06 -2.47
C LEU A 126 -1.62 24.41 -3.60
N VAL A 127 -1.83 24.80 -4.85
CA VAL A 127 -1.12 24.24 -6.00
C VAL A 127 0.38 24.49 -5.91
N SER A 128 0.78 25.73 -5.62
CA SER A 128 2.20 26.10 -5.48
C SER A 128 2.87 25.29 -4.38
N LYS A 129 2.21 25.14 -3.22
CA LYS A 129 2.78 24.39 -2.09
C LYS A 129 2.84 22.88 -2.33
N ILE A 130 1.91 22.31 -3.09
CA ILE A 130 1.99 20.92 -3.52
C ILE A 130 3.21 20.72 -4.43
N ILE A 131 3.40 21.60 -5.42
CA ILE A 131 4.55 21.53 -6.33
C ILE A 131 5.86 21.64 -5.55
N GLU A 132 5.97 22.62 -4.66
CA GLU A 132 7.14 22.81 -3.79
C GLU A 132 7.44 21.55 -2.97
N ALA A 133 6.45 21.02 -2.26
CA ALA A 133 6.62 19.89 -1.35
C ALA A 133 7.07 18.61 -2.07
N PHE A 134 6.52 18.31 -3.26
CA PHE A 134 6.94 17.15 -4.04
C PHE A 134 8.23 17.37 -4.83
N SER A 135 8.60 18.63 -5.13
CA SER A 135 9.85 18.92 -5.85
C SER A 135 11.09 18.65 -5.00
N GLU A 136 10.97 18.73 -3.67
CA GLU A 136 12.04 18.39 -2.72
C GLU A 136 12.35 16.88 -2.67
N LEU A 137 11.43 16.03 -3.15
CA LEU A 137 11.68 14.59 -3.25
C LEU A 137 12.61 14.26 -4.41
N ALA A 138 13.43 13.22 -4.22
CA ALA A 138 14.22 12.64 -5.30
C ALA A 138 13.29 12.15 -6.44
N GLU A 139 13.75 12.20 -7.68
CA GLU A 139 12.92 11.87 -8.85
C GLU A 139 12.27 10.49 -8.77
N ASN A 140 12.95 9.50 -8.18
CA ASN A 140 12.44 8.14 -8.01
C ASN A 140 11.32 8.04 -6.97
N ASP A 141 11.22 9.00 -6.06
CA ASP A 141 10.22 9.04 -4.99
C ASP A 141 9.02 9.93 -5.36
N ARG A 142 9.06 10.59 -6.53
CA ARG A 142 7.95 11.38 -7.05
C ARG A 142 6.87 10.42 -7.57
N GLU A 143 5.90 10.15 -6.71
CA GLU A 143 4.80 9.21 -6.94
C GLU A 143 4.02 9.50 -8.24
N THR A 144 3.42 8.46 -8.83
CA THR A 144 2.59 8.52 -10.04
C THR A 144 1.47 9.58 -9.94
N TYR A 145 0.95 9.81 -8.74
CA TYR A 145 -0.09 10.80 -8.44
C TYR A 145 0.38 12.24 -8.68
N PHE A 146 1.65 12.55 -8.37
CA PHE A 146 2.21 13.88 -8.60
C PHE A 146 2.34 14.17 -10.10
N SER A 147 2.79 13.18 -10.88
CA SER A 147 2.83 13.29 -12.35
C SER A 147 1.46 13.48 -12.97
N TRP A 148 0.43 12.78 -12.46
CA TRP A 148 -0.95 13.04 -12.85
C TRP A 148 -1.40 14.46 -12.47
N PHE A 149 -1.04 14.94 -11.27
CA PHE A 149 -1.41 16.27 -10.79
C PHE A 149 -0.84 17.39 -11.67
N LEU A 150 0.43 17.29 -12.10
CA LEU A 150 1.05 18.31 -12.97
C LEU A 150 0.26 18.52 -14.27
N ARG A 151 -0.35 17.47 -14.82
CA ARG A 151 -1.22 17.54 -16.02
C ARG A 151 -2.64 18.01 -15.71
N ASN A 152 -3.05 17.96 -14.44
CA ASN A 152 -4.42 18.20 -13.99
C ASN A 152 -4.53 19.33 -12.95
N GLN A 153 -3.59 20.29 -12.94
CA GLN A 153 -3.61 21.40 -11.99
C GLN A 153 -4.90 22.22 -12.04
N HIS A 154 -5.59 22.26 -13.19
CA HIS A 154 -6.91 22.88 -13.36
C HIS A 154 -7.99 22.34 -12.40
N ILE A 155 -7.81 21.14 -11.83
CA ILE A 155 -8.69 20.55 -10.82
C ILE A 155 -8.57 21.30 -9.48
N LEU A 156 -7.38 21.83 -9.16
CA LEU A 156 -7.14 22.58 -7.92
C LEU A 156 -7.08 24.10 -8.13
N ASN A 157 -6.82 24.56 -9.35
CA ASN A 157 -6.85 25.97 -9.70
C ASN A 157 -8.30 26.46 -9.81
N ASN A 158 -8.80 27.11 -8.77
CA ASN A 158 -9.94 28.02 -8.90
C ASN A 158 -9.46 29.27 -9.64
N LEU A 159 -9.37 29.20 -10.97
CA LEU A 159 -8.78 30.21 -11.87
C LEU A 159 -8.89 31.67 -11.36
N THR A 160 -7.82 32.16 -10.71
CA THR A 160 -7.48 33.59 -10.66
C THR A 160 -5.97 33.83 -10.65
N SER A 161 -5.17 32.97 -11.29
CA SER A 161 -3.78 33.32 -11.62
C SER A 161 -3.38 32.70 -12.97
N PRO A 162 -2.93 33.50 -13.96
CA PRO A 162 -2.44 32.96 -15.22
C PRO A 162 -1.20 32.11 -14.96
N LEU A 163 -1.25 30.85 -15.40
CA LEU A 163 -0.09 29.94 -15.45
C LEU A 163 1.11 30.69 -16.03
N GLN A 164 2.25 30.65 -15.32
CA GLN A 164 3.48 31.27 -15.83
C GLN A 164 4.03 30.40 -16.97
N PRO A 165 4.56 31.00 -18.05
CA PRO A 165 5.13 30.26 -19.18
C PRO A 165 6.28 29.31 -18.82
N THR A 166 6.84 29.34 -17.62
CA THR A 166 7.87 28.38 -17.19
C THR A 166 7.31 26.99 -16.86
N ASP A 167 6.02 26.89 -16.54
CA ASP A 167 5.43 25.65 -16.03
C ASP A 167 5.17 24.63 -17.15
N TRP A 168 4.90 25.07 -18.38
CA TRP A 168 4.70 24.18 -19.53
C TRP A 168 5.99 23.53 -20.01
N GLN A 169 7.14 24.21 -19.88
CA GLN A 169 8.44 23.67 -20.29
C GLN A 169 8.88 22.53 -19.37
N ILE A 170 8.62 22.68 -18.07
CA ILE A 170 8.87 21.63 -17.07
C ILE A 170 7.94 20.44 -17.35
N SER A 171 6.65 20.69 -17.60
CA SER A 171 5.69 19.63 -17.96
C SER A 171 6.09 18.88 -19.24
N SER A 172 6.51 19.59 -20.29
CA SER A 172 6.83 18.96 -21.57
C SER A 172 8.11 18.13 -21.53
N GLN A 173 9.14 18.60 -20.83
CA GLN A 173 10.39 17.86 -20.68
C GLN A 173 10.18 16.60 -19.82
N PHE A 174 9.40 16.74 -18.76
CA PHE A 174 8.99 15.64 -17.90
C PHE A 174 8.17 14.60 -18.69
N ASP A 175 7.22 15.01 -19.53
CA ASP A 175 6.40 14.12 -20.35
C ASP A 175 7.20 13.25 -21.35
N GLU A 176 8.33 13.75 -21.86
CA GLU A 176 9.22 12.97 -22.75
C GLU A 176 10.07 11.95 -21.98
N ASP A 177 10.56 12.31 -20.79
CA ASP A 177 11.32 11.39 -19.95
C ASP A 177 10.41 10.30 -19.36
N TRP A 178 9.18 10.62 -18.95
CA TRP A 178 8.22 9.60 -18.48
C TRP A 178 7.76 8.64 -19.55
N ARG A 179 7.46 9.12 -20.78
CA ARG A 179 7.15 8.20 -21.89
C ARG A 179 8.29 7.21 -22.13
N ARG A 180 9.54 7.62 -21.92
CA ARG A 180 10.69 6.71 -21.98
C ARG A 180 10.73 5.74 -20.80
N LEU A 181 10.45 6.19 -19.58
CA LEU A 181 10.48 5.34 -18.38
C LEU A 181 9.32 4.33 -18.30
N GLU A 182 8.09 4.74 -18.61
CA GLU A 182 6.90 3.87 -18.60
C GLU A 182 7.03 2.76 -19.65
N VAL A 183 7.56 3.08 -20.84
CA VAL A 183 7.89 2.08 -21.86
C VAL A 183 8.98 1.12 -21.37
N ALA A 184 10.00 1.62 -20.64
CA ALA A 184 11.08 0.79 -20.11
C ALA A 184 10.62 -0.14 -18.97
N GLU A 185 9.74 0.32 -18.08
CA GLU A 185 9.20 -0.47 -16.98
C GLU A 185 8.19 -1.52 -17.47
N ASN A 186 7.36 -1.16 -18.45
CA ASN A 186 6.48 -2.12 -19.12
C ASN A 186 7.30 -3.21 -19.85
N TRP A 187 8.41 -2.85 -20.50
CA TRP A 187 9.30 -3.85 -21.12
C TRP A 187 9.96 -4.77 -20.08
N ARG A 188 10.40 -4.22 -18.94
CA ARG A 188 10.95 -5.02 -17.83
C ARG A 188 9.93 -5.98 -17.25
N THR A 189 8.70 -5.53 -17.07
CA THR A 189 7.60 -6.32 -16.48
C THR A 189 7.12 -7.41 -17.44
N LEU A 190 6.99 -7.10 -18.73
CA LEU A 190 6.68 -8.10 -19.75
C LEU A 190 7.82 -9.11 -19.88
N ALA A 191 9.07 -8.67 -19.85
CA ALA A 191 10.22 -9.57 -19.90
C ALA A 191 10.26 -10.50 -18.68
N THR A 192 10.09 -10.00 -17.45
CA THR A 192 10.11 -10.84 -16.23
C THR A 192 8.97 -11.84 -16.21
N VAL A 193 7.76 -11.43 -16.61
CA VAL A 193 6.61 -12.34 -16.72
C VAL A 193 6.87 -13.42 -17.78
N VAL A 194 7.35 -13.04 -18.97
CA VAL A 194 7.70 -14.00 -20.04
C VAL A 194 8.80 -14.96 -19.58
N PHE A 195 9.88 -14.47 -18.95
CA PHE A 195 10.95 -15.31 -18.43
C PHE A 195 10.47 -16.26 -17.32
N ALA A 196 9.60 -15.80 -16.43
CA ALA A 196 9.00 -16.64 -15.40
C ALA A 196 8.12 -17.75 -15.98
N PHE A 197 7.30 -17.43 -17.01
CA PHE A 197 6.52 -18.42 -17.75
C PHE A 197 7.40 -19.46 -18.45
N PHE A 198 8.47 -19.02 -19.13
CA PHE A 198 9.43 -19.92 -19.78
C PHE A 198 10.14 -20.83 -18.75
N PHE A 199 10.56 -20.28 -17.61
CA PHE A 199 11.24 -21.05 -16.57
C PHE A 199 10.31 -22.09 -15.93
N TYR A 200 9.06 -21.71 -15.62
CA TYR A 200 8.06 -22.63 -15.08
C TYR A 200 7.71 -23.74 -16.07
N PHE A 201 7.61 -23.41 -17.37
CA PHE A 201 7.38 -24.38 -18.43
C PHE A 201 8.55 -25.37 -18.58
N LEU A 202 9.80 -24.90 -18.53
CA LEU A 202 10.97 -25.77 -18.56
C LEU A 202 11.07 -26.66 -17.33
N LEU A 203 10.80 -26.11 -16.13
CA LEU A 203 10.75 -26.89 -14.89
C LEU A 203 9.67 -27.97 -14.98
N TYR A 204 8.49 -27.64 -15.49
CA TYR A 204 7.40 -28.59 -15.73
C TYR A 204 7.82 -29.70 -16.70
N ILE A 205 8.48 -29.38 -17.82
CA ILE A 205 9.00 -30.39 -18.76
C ILE A 205 10.03 -31.30 -18.09
N VAL A 206 10.95 -30.75 -17.29
CA VAL A 206 11.98 -31.53 -16.60
C VAL A 206 11.34 -32.46 -15.57
N VAL A 207 10.43 -31.96 -14.73
CA VAL A 207 9.71 -32.76 -13.74
C VAL A 207 8.84 -33.82 -14.41
N PHE A 208 8.14 -33.48 -15.49
CA PHE A 208 7.34 -34.42 -16.26
C PHE A 208 8.20 -35.51 -16.91
N ARG A 209 9.38 -35.16 -17.44
CA ARG A 209 10.33 -36.11 -18.04
C ARG A 209 10.99 -37.00 -16.99
N ILE A 210 11.30 -36.47 -15.81
CA ILE A 210 11.74 -37.27 -14.65
C ILE A 210 10.63 -38.23 -14.22
N GLY A 211 9.37 -37.76 -14.16
CA GLY A 211 8.21 -38.59 -13.86
C GLY A 211 8.02 -39.74 -14.86
N ILE A 212 8.09 -39.45 -16.16
CA ILE A 212 8.04 -40.48 -17.21
C ILE A 212 9.18 -41.49 -17.06
N ASN A 213 10.42 -41.03 -16.83
CA ASN A 213 11.56 -41.92 -16.67
C ASN A 213 11.46 -42.80 -15.42
N ALA A 214 10.94 -42.26 -14.30
CA ALA A 214 10.70 -43.02 -13.08
C ALA A 214 9.63 -44.10 -13.28
N ILE A 215 8.53 -43.77 -13.98
CA ILE A 215 7.48 -44.73 -14.33
C ILE A 215 8.02 -45.80 -15.28
N ALA A 216 8.80 -45.42 -16.30
CA ALA A 216 9.41 -46.37 -17.23
C ALA A 216 10.37 -47.33 -16.52
N ASN A 217 11.20 -46.83 -15.60
CA ASN A 217 12.12 -47.66 -14.80
C ASN A 217 11.36 -48.60 -13.84
N LEU A 218 10.23 -48.16 -13.27
CA LEU A 218 9.38 -49.01 -12.44
C LEU A 218 8.74 -50.12 -13.28
N ILE A 219 8.25 -49.79 -14.48
CA ILE A 219 7.67 -50.77 -15.41
C ILE A 219 8.72 -51.78 -15.87
N TRP A 220 9.93 -51.32 -16.23
CA TRP A 220 11.04 -52.21 -16.59
C TRP A 220 11.48 -53.09 -15.42
N GLY A 221 11.57 -52.55 -14.20
CA GLY A 221 11.89 -53.34 -13.01
C GLY A 221 10.82 -54.37 -12.66
N LEU A 222 9.54 -54.03 -12.86
CA LEU A 222 8.43 -54.98 -12.69
C LEU A 222 8.42 -56.05 -13.80
N LEU A 223 8.73 -55.68 -15.05
CA LEU A 223 8.87 -56.62 -16.15
C LEU A 223 10.06 -57.57 -15.93
N ASP A 224 11.22 -57.06 -15.52
CA ASP A 224 12.38 -57.87 -15.18
C ASP A 224 12.08 -58.78 -13.99
N PHE A 225 11.41 -58.29 -12.94
CA PHE A 225 10.98 -59.15 -11.84
C PHE A 225 10.03 -60.26 -12.32
N CYS A 226 9.07 -59.96 -13.19
CA CYS A 226 8.19 -60.96 -13.78
C CYS A 226 8.93 -61.97 -14.67
N LEU A 227 9.93 -61.53 -15.45
CA LEU A 227 10.69 -62.37 -16.39
C LEU A 227 11.80 -63.20 -15.71
N ASN A 228 12.45 -62.66 -14.68
CA ASN A 228 13.53 -63.31 -13.91
C ASN A 228 13.07 -63.98 -12.62
N SER A 229 11.79 -63.84 -12.22
CA SER A 229 11.28 -64.63 -11.11
C SER A 229 11.20 -66.11 -11.55
N ASN A 230 12.04 -66.93 -10.91
CA ASN A 230 12.06 -68.40 -11.03
C ASN A 230 10.72 -69.08 -10.64
N LEU A 231 9.66 -68.33 -10.35
CA LEU A 231 8.31 -68.84 -10.15
C LEU A 231 7.61 -69.21 -11.48
N VAL A 232 7.82 -68.46 -12.57
CA VAL A 232 7.15 -68.75 -13.85
C VAL A 232 7.75 -70.00 -14.51
N TRP A 233 9.08 -70.13 -14.48
CA TRP A 233 9.79 -71.32 -14.95
C TRP A 233 9.59 -72.51 -14.01
N GLY A 234 9.59 -72.30 -12.69
CA GLY A 234 9.32 -73.35 -11.70
C GLY A 234 7.90 -73.93 -11.77
N LEU A 235 6.88 -73.14 -12.13
CA LEU A 235 5.51 -73.63 -12.32
C LEU A 235 5.30 -74.34 -13.67
N LEU A 236 6.04 -73.97 -14.72
CA LEU A 236 6.06 -74.71 -15.99
C LEU A 236 6.81 -76.05 -15.85
N ASP A 237 7.91 -76.09 -15.09
CA ASP A 237 8.66 -77.32 -14.80
C ASP A 237 7.87 -78.26 -13.88
N LEU A 238 7.13 -77.76 -12.87
CA LEU A 238 6.22 -78.55 -12.04
C LEU A 238 5.00 -79.06 -12.83
N GLY A 239 4.49 -78.29 -13.80
CA GLY A 239 3.40 -78.70 -14.68
C GLY A 239 3.81 -79.82 -15.65
N LEU A 240 5.01 -79.74 -16.23
CA LEU A 240 5.60 -80.80 -17.07
C LEU A 240 5.93 -82.05 -16.26
N PHE A 241 6.42 -81.90 -15.02
CA PHE A 241 6.68 -83.04 -14.13
C PHE A 241 5.39 -83.81 -13.77
N TYR A 242 4.31 -83.09 -13.42
CA TYR A 242 3.02 -83.73 -13.10
C TYR A 242 2.35 -84.38 -14.32
N TYR A 243 2.48 -83.79 -15.51
CA TYR A 243 1.93 -84.38 -16.75
C TYR A 243 2.69 -85.65 -17.17
N CYS A 244 4.02 -85.70 -16.97
CA CYS A 244 4.81 -86.91 -17.22
C CYS A 244 4.58 -88.01 -16.18
N MET A 245 4.27 -87.67 -14.92
CA MET A 245 3.95 -88.66 -13.87
C MET A 245 2.56 -89.30 -14.01
N PHE A 246 1.68 -88.73 -14.84
CA PHE A 246 0.32 -89.25 -15.09
C PHE A 246 0.19 -90.05 -16.40
N ILE A 247 1.26 -90.14 -17.21
CA ILE A 247 1.33 -90.88 -18.49
C ILE A 247 2.33 -92.05 -18.43
N MET A 248 2.78 -92.44 -17.24
CA MET A 248 3.47 -93.70 -16.96
C MET A 248 2.71 -94.52 -15.92
#